data_AF-A0AAW0L6C5-F1
#
_entry.id   AF-A0AAW0L6C5-F1
#
_cell.length_a   1.000
_cell.length_b   1.000
_cell.length_c   1.000
_cell.angle_alpha   90.00
_cell.angle_beta   90.00
_cell.angle_gamma   90.00
#
_symmetry.space_group_name_H-M   'P 1'
#
loop_
_entity.id
_entity.type
_entity.pdbx_description
1 polymer ?
#
loop_
_entity_poly.entity_id
_entity_poly.type
_entity_poly.pdbx_seq_one_letter_code
_entity_poly.pdbx_strand_id
1 'polypeptide(L)'
;MPKFACLFFHLIFLLLFSAPAVSFSIVKTLPGFSGSLPFKLETGYIGVDEKEDMQLLYYFVRMKMCNYSTTLSNLKGTPGRIVVWITGGPGCPALCGLIFEIGPLQFNIVEYNGSLPTLALNPYSWTKWLLSHPIFMANPLYIAGDSYSGRVVPVIVQRISEGSDKQLNRSF
;
A
#
# COMPACT_ATOMS: atom_id res chain seq x y z
N MET A 1 -7.20 -7.96 51.45
CA MET A 1 -5.83 -7.98 50.88
C MET A 1 -5.61 -8.95 49.70
N PRO A 2 -6.22 -10.17 49.59
CA PRO A 2 -5.88 -11.11 48.50
C PRO A 2 -6.42 -10.70 47.10
N LYS A 3 -7.48 -9.88 47.05
CA LYS A 3 -8.08 -9.42 45.78
C LYS A 3 -7.17 -8.48 44.98
N PHE A 4 -6.36 -7.68 45.66
CA PHE A 4 -5.41 -6.75 45.00
C PHE A 4 -4.21 -7.48 44.41
N ALA A 5 -3.69 -8.51 45.09
CA ALA A 5 -2.62 -9.35 44.56
C ALA A 5 -3.08 -10.10 43.30
N CYS A 6 -4.30 -10.63 43.28
CA CYS A 6 -4.84 -11.32 42.12
C CYS A 6 -5.00 -10.39 40.90
N LEU A 7 -5.50 -9.15 41.10
CA LEU A 7 -5.61 -8.14 40.05
C LEU A 7 -4.24 -7.76 39.48
N PHE A 8 -3.23 -7.63 40.35
CA PHE A 8 -1.86 -7.31 39.95
C PHE A 8 -1.22 -8.43 39.10
N PHE A 9 -1.41 -9.69 39.47
CA PHE A 9 -0.98 -10.83 38.67
C PHE A 9 -1.71 -10.91 37.32
N HIS A 10 -3.01 -10.58 37.25
CA HIS A 10 -3.75 -10.51 35.98
C HIS A 10 -3.24 -9.38 35.08
N LEU A 11 -2.92 -8.21 35.64
CA LEU A 11 -2.36 -7.07 34.89
C LEU A 11 -0.96 -7.38 34.35
N ILE A 12 -0.10 -8.02 35.16
CA ILE A 12 1.23 -8.48 34.72
C ILE A 12 1.10 -9.53 33.62
N PHE A 13 0.17 -10.48 33.75
CA PHE A 13 -0.11 -11.46 32.72
C PHE A 13 -0.59 -10.79 31.42
N LEU A 14 -1.51 -9.82 31.49
CA LEU A 14 -1.95 -9.05 30.31
C LEU A 14 -0.80 -8.30 29.62
N LEU A 15 0.12 -7.71 30.40
CA LEU A 15 1.30 -7.02 29.88
C LEU A 15 2.35 -7.98 29.27
N LEU A 16 2.47 -9.19 29.80
CA LEU A 16 3.38 -10.22 29.28
C LEU A 16 2.85 -10.91 28.01
N PHE A 17 1.55 -10.85 27.77
CA PHE A 17 0.87 -11.44 26.60
C PHE A 17 0.42 -10.41 25.55
N SER A 18 0.70 -9.11 25.74
CA SER A 18 0.48 -8.12 24.69
C SER A 18 1.51 -8.34 23.58
N ALA A 19 1.12 -9.10 22.54
CA ALA A 19 1.87 -9.14 21.31
C ALA A 19 1.98 -7.72 20.73
N PRO A 20 3.10 -7.34 20.09
CA PRO A 20 3.16 -6.07 19.37
C PRO A 20 2.00 -6.04 18.37
N ALA A 21 1.17 -5.00 18.44
CA ALA A 21 0.12 -4.79 17.46
C ALA A 21 0.80 -4.45 16.13
N VAL A 22 0.83 -5.41 15.21
CA VAL A 22 1.37 -5.18 13.87
C VAL A 22 0.26 -4.55 13.03
N SER A 23 0.47 -3.29 12.63
CA SER A 23 -0.54 -2.52 11.87
C SER A 23 -0.67 -2.98 10.40
N PHE A 24 -0.07 -4.09 10.00
CA PHE A 24 -0.11 -4.61 8.64
C PHE A 24 -0.33 -6.13 8.58
N SER A 25 -0.87 -6.60 7.45
CA SER A 25 -1.10 -7.99 7.14
C SER A 25 -0.75 -8.30 5.68
N ILE A 26 -0.14 -9.46 5.44
CA ILE A 26 0.11 -9.98 4.09
C ILE A 26 -1.11 -10.78 3.63
N VAL A 27 -1.78 -10.28 2.60
CA VAL A 27 -2.94 -10.93 2.00
C VAL A 27 -2.44 -11.99 1.01
N LYS A 28 -2.70 -13.27 1.32
CA LYS A 28 -2.34 -14.40 0.44
C LYS A 28 -3.48 -14.82 -0.47
N THR A 29 -4.72 -14.63 -0.05
CA THR A 29 -5.93 -15.01 -0.77
C THR A 29 -6.98 -13.91 -0.61
N LEU A 30 -7.84 -13.74 -1.60
CA LEU A 30 -8.97 -12.81 -1.56
C LEU A 30 -10.26 -13.57 -1.91
N PRO A 31 -11.38 -13.29 -1.23
CA PRO A 31 -12.68 -13.78 -1.66
C PRO A 31 -12.92 -13.38 -3.13
N GLY A 32 -13.37 -14.34 -3.95
CA GLY A 32 -13.61 -14.11 -5.36
C GLY A 32 -12.39 -14.30 -6.27
N PHE A 33 -11.18 -14.45 -5.74
CA PHE A 33 -9.99 -14.81 -6.52
C PHE A 33 -9.65 -16.30 -6.34
N SER A 34 -9.49 -17.04 -7.43
CA SER A 34 -9.17 -18.47 -7.38
C SER A 34 -7.71 -18.71 -6.99
N GLY A 35 -7.49 -19.31 -5.81
CA GLY A 35 -6.16 -19.69 -5.33
C GLY A 35 -5.40 -18.55 -4.64
N SER A 36 -4.08 -18.70 -4.52
CA SER A 36 -3.21 -17.68 -3.93
C SER A 36 -2.93 -16.54 -4.90
N LEU A 37 -2.85 -15.31 -4.40
CA LEU A 37 -2.45 -14.15 -5.19
C LEU A 37 -1.04 -14.36 -5.77
N PRO A 38 -0.84 -14.13 -7.08
CA PRO A 38 0.46 -14.31 -7.72
C PRO A 38 1.44 -13.15 -7.45
N PHE A 39 1.03 -12.17 -6.64
CA PHE A 39 1.81 -11.03 -6.19
C PHE A 39 1.65 -10.87 -4.67
N LYS A 40 2.60 -10.17 -4.04
CA LYS A 40 2.53 -9.90 -2.60
C LYS A 40 1.72 -8.62 -2.38
N LEU A 41 0.48 -8.80 -1.89
CA LEU A 41 -0.36 -7.74 -1.38
C LEU A 41 -0.17 -7.62 0.14
N GLU A 42 0.08 -6.40 0.59
CA GLU A 42 0.07 -6.03 1.99
C GLU A 42 -1.01 -4.99 2.22
N THR A 43 -1.73 -5.09 3.33
CA THR A 43 -2.71 -4.09 3.75
C THR A 43 -2.45 -3.71 5.19
N GLY A 44 -2.67 -2.46 5.56
CA GLY A 44 -2.44 -2.03 6.92
C GLY A 44 -2.95 -0.63 7.19
N TYR A 45 -2.79 -0.18 8.43
CA TYR A 45 -3.11 1.17 8.86
C TYR A 45 -1.83 1.95 9.17
N ILE A 46 -1.80 3.22 8.79
CA ILE A 46 -0.72 4.15 9.13
C ILE A 46 -1.32 5.39 9.77
N GLY A 47 -0.84 5.79 10.95
CA GLY A 47 -1.23 7.06 11.54
C GLY A 47 -0.65 8.24 10.78
N VAL A 48 -1.41 9.33 10.77
CA VAL A 48 -1.06 10.55 10.02
C VAL A 48 -1.00 11.80 10.90
N ASP A 49 -1.14 11.63 12.20
CA ASP A 49 -1.03 12.66 13.21
C ASP A 49 -0.16 12.16 14.38
N GLU A 50 0.41 13.10 15.14
CA GLU A 50 1.36 12.78 16.23
C GLU A 50 0.76 11.87 17.32
N LYS A 51 -0.56 11.90 17.47
CA LYS A 51 -1.29 11.10 18.47
C LYS A 51 -1.80 9.78 17.91
N GLU A 52 -1.64 9.54 16.61
CA GLU A 52 -2.16 8.38 15.89
C GLU A 52 -3.71 8.24 16.02
N ASP A 53 -4.41 9.35 16.30
CA ASP A 53 -5.88 9.40 16.39
C ASP A 53 -6.53 9.26 14.99
N MET A 54 -5.80 9.61 13.93
CA MET A 54 -6.21 9.46 12.55
C MET A 54 -5.33 8.44 11.83
N GLN A 55 -5.95 7.40 11.28
CA GLN A 55 -5.26 6.33 10.55
C GLN A 55 -5.79 6.17 9.13
N LEU A 56 -4.88 5.92 8.20
CA LEU A 56 -5.18 5.61 6.80
C LEU A 56 -4.97 4.14 6.52
N LEU A 57 -5.98 3.50 5.94
CA LEU A 57 -5.86 2.16 5.35
C LEU A 57 -5.10 2.24 4.02
N TYR A 58 -4.08 1.41 3.85
CA TYR A 58 -3.33 1.29 2.59
C TYR A 58 -3.42 -0.10 1.98
N TYR A 59 -3.22 -0.16 0.66
CA TYR A 59 -3.03 -1.37 -0.12
C TYR A 59 -1.69 -1.28 -0.85
N PHE A 60 -0.72 -2.10 -0.46
CA PHE A 60 0.62 -2.12 -1.03
C PHE A 60 0.86 -3.38 -1.84
N VAL A 61 0.92 -3.23 -3.16
CA VAL A 61 1.25 -4.30 -4.10
C VAL A 61 2.75 -4.25 -4.39
N ARG A 62 3.48 -5.28 -3.97
CA ARG A 62 4.89 -5.38 -4.33
C ARG A 62 5.05 -5.80 -5.78
N MET A 63 5.84 -5.01 -6.49
CA MET A 63 6.32 -5.35 -7.83
C MET A 63 7.31 -6.51 -7.72
N LYS A 64 7.01 -7.63 -8.37
CA LYS A 64 7.93 -8.77 -8.47
C LYS A 64 8.53 -8.78 -9.86
N MET A 65 9.86 -8.68 -9.92
CA MET A 65 10.58 -8.80 -11.17
C MET A 65 10.64 -10.30 -11.54
N CYS A 66 9.79 -10.72 -12.48
CA CYS A 66 9.80 -12.09 -13.00
C CYS A 66 10.23 -12.05 -14.46
N ASN A 67 11.38 -12.67 -14.78
CA ASN A 67 11.81 -13.05 -16.13
C ASN A 67 11.93 -11.93 -17.19
N TYR A 68 12.25 -10.69 -16.81
CA TYR A 68 12.57 -9.63 -17.77
C TYR A 68 14.09 -9.41 -17.86
N SER A 69 14.59 -9.28 -19.10
CA SER A 69 15.98 -9.16 -19.61
C SER A 69 17.13 -9.07 -18.59
N THR A 70 18.26 -9.71 -18.92
CA THR A 70 19.59 -9.60 -18.27
C THR A 70 20.08 -8.16 -18.05
N THR A 71 19.46 -7.15 -18.66
CA THR A 71 19.70 -5.72 -18.40
C THR A 71 19.10 -5.22 -17.08
N LEU A 72 18.01 -5.84 -16.58
CA LEU A 72 17.32 -5.46 -15.34
C LEU A 72 17.86 -6.19 -14.10
N SER A 73 18.69 -7.23 -14.28
CA SER A 73 19.43 -7.85 -13.17
C SER A 73 20.38 -6.85 -12.49
N ASN A 74 20.79 -5.79 -13.20
CA ASN A 74 21.55 -4.65 -12.65
C ASN A 74 20.73 -3.75 -11.71
N LEU A 75 19.41 -3.94 -11.60
CA LEU A 75 18.58 -3.28 -10.58
C LEU A 75 18.64 -4.01 -9.22
N LYS A 76 19.30 -5.17 -9.15
CA LYS A 76 19.54 -5.89 -7.89
C LYS A 76 20.47 -5.04 -7.01
N GLY A 77 19.89 -4.33 -6.05
CA GLY A 77 20.59 -3.35 -5.21
C GLY A 77 20.14 -1.89 -5.40
N THR A 78 19.26 -1.61 -6.37
CA THR A 78 18.61 -0.29 -6.47
C THR A 78 17.55 -0.11 -5.37
N PRO A 79 17.43 1.09 -4.77
CA PRO A 79 16.39 1.38 -3.80
C PRO A 79 15.00 1.05 -4.37
N GLY A 80 14.14 0.45 -3.55
CA GLY A 80 12.77 0.14 -3.94
C GLY A 80 12.07 1.37 -4.51
N ARG A 81 11.30 1.18 -5.58
CA ARG A 81 10.53 2.25 -6.23
C ARG A 81 9.10 2.23 -5.71
N ILE A 82 8.61 3.41 -5.35
CA ILE A 82 7.27 3.56 -4.78
C ILE A 82 6.45 4.41 -5.74
N VAL A 83 5.27 3.88 -6.10
CA VAL A 83 4.21 4.68 -6.69
C VAL A 83 3.10 4.82 -5.65
N VAL A 84 2.83 6.05 -5.26
CA VAL A 84 1.70 6.41 -4.41
C VAL A 84 0.55 6.82 -5.31
N TRP A 85 -0.58 6.13 -5.18
CA TRP A 85 -1.82 6.47 -5.87
C TRP A 85 -2.85 7.00 -4.88
N ILE A 86 -3.42 8.16 -5.17
CA ILE A 86 -4.45 8.78 -4.35
C ILE A 86 -5.73 8.89 -5.19
N THR A 87 -6.75 8.12 -4.82
CA THR A 87 -8.07 8.25 -5.46
C THR A 87 -8.74 9.56 -5.02
N GLY A 88 -9.38 10.25 -5.97
CA GLY A 88 -10.04 11.54 -5.73
C GLY A 88 -11.39 11.45 -5.00
N GLY A 89 -12.40 12.14 -5.52
CA GLY A 89 -13.72 12.27 -4.89
C GLY A 89 -14.12 13.73 -4.64
N PRO A 90 -14.14 14.20 -3.38
CA PRO A 90 -13.41 13.72 -2.20
C PRO A 90 -14.03 12.53 -1.47
N GLY A 91 -13.20 11.77 -0.75
CA GLY A 91 -13.64 10.67 0.13
C GLY A 91 -13.79 9.30 -0.55
N CYS A 92 -13.46 9.18 -1.84
CA CYS A 92 -13.47 7.89 -2.50
C CYS A 92 -12.35 7.00 -1.95
N PRO A 93 -12.60 5.70 -1.76
CA PRO A 93 -11.61 4.80 -1.19
C PRO A 93 -10.50 4.49 -2.21
N ALA A 94 -9.26 4.37 -1.73
CA ALA A 94 -8.11 3.92 -2.54
C ALA A 94 -8.32 2.51 -3.16
N LEU A 95 -9.30 1.74 -2.66
CA LEU A 95 -9.74 0.49 -3.24
C LEU A 95 -10.21 0.65 -4.70
N CYS A 96 -10.78 1.80 -5.06
CA CYS A 96 -11.14 2.10 -6.45
C CYS A 96 -9.91 2.09 -7.36
N GLY A 97 -8.83 2.76 -6.96
CA GLY A 97 -7.56 2.73 -7.68
C GLY A 97 -6.98 1.32 -7.82
N LEU A 98 -7.14 0.48 -6.78
CA LEU A 98 -6.65 -0.89 -6.78
C LEU A 98 -7.43 -1.83 -7.73
N ILE A 99 -8.75 -1.68 -7.85
CA ILE A 99 -9.62 -2.64 -8.54
C ILE A 99 -10.12 -2.14 -9.90
N PHE A 100 -10.34 -0.84 -10.07
CA PHE A 100 -10.97 -0.28 -11.27
C PHE A 100 -9.99 0.51 -12.16
N GLU A 101 -8.81 0.83 -11.66
CA GLU A 101 -7.88 1.72 -12.36
C GLU A 101 -6.53 1.05 -12.60
N ILE A 102 -5.60 1.18 -11.65
CA ILE A 102 -4.18 0.92 -11.87
C ILE A 102 -3.67 -0.39 -11.26
N GLY A 103 -4.45 -1.00 -10.36
CA GLY A 103 -4.01 -2.15 -9.60
C GLY A 103 -4.03 -3.47 -10.38
N PRO A 104 -3.48 -4.55 -9.79
CA PRO A 104 -3.28 -5.85 -10.43
C PRO A 104 -4.54 -6.71 -10.50
N LEU A 105 -5.67 -6.23 -9.99
CA LEU A 105 -6.93 -6.94 -9.88
C LEU A 105 -8.04 -6.14 -10.56
N GLN A 106 -9.06 -6.85 -11.02
CA GLN A 106 -10.30 -6.28 -11.51
C GLN A 106 -11.46 -7.21 -11.18
N PHE A 107 -12.66 -6.67 -11.03
CA PHE A 107 -13.86 -7.51 -10.98
C PHE A 107 -14.16 -8.10 -12.36
N ASN A 108 -14.61 -9.34 -12.39
CA ASN A 108 -15.28 -9.87 -13.56
C ASN A 108 -16.68 -9.24 -13.62
N ILE A 109 -16.90 -8.42 -14.64
CA ILE A 109 -18.18 -7.74 -14.84
C ILE A 109 -19.15 -8.72 -15.49
N VAL A 110 -19.94 -9.36 -14.63
CA VAL A 110 -21.02 -10.28 -15.00
C VAL A 110 -22.31 -9.82 -14.32
N GLU A 111 -23.45 -10.25 -14.84
CA GLU A 111 -24.74 -9.96 -14.20
C GLU A 111 -24.77 -10.51 -12.77
N TYR A 112 -25.22 -9.69 -11.82
CA TYR A 112 -25.23 -10.06 -10.42
C TYR A 112 -26.31 -11.12 -10.14
N ASN A 113 -25.86 -12.31 -9.76
CA ASN A 113 -26.73 -13.46 -9.52
C ASN A 113 -26.88 -13.79 -8.01
N GLY A 114 -26.52 -12.87 -7.11
CA GLY A 114 -26.52 -13.10 -5.66
C GLY A 114 -25.24 -13.74 -5.11
N SER A 115 -24.35 -14.24 -5.98
CA SER A 115 -23.06 -14.82 -5.57
C SER A 115 -22.02 -13.74 -5.30
N LEU A 116 -20.92 -14.14 -4.63
CA LEU A 116 -19.78 -13.26 -4.43
C LEU A 116 -19.18 -12.81 -5.78
N PRO A 117 -18.89 -11.51 -5.98
CA PRO A 117 -18.18 -11.05 -7.16
C PRO A 117 -16.84 -11.78 -7.31
N THR A 118 -16.49 -12.15 -8.54
CA THR A 118 -15.21 -12.80 -8.83
C THR A 118 -14.18 -11.79 -9.29
N LEU A 119 -12.92 -12.06 -9.01
CA LEU A 119 -11.76 -11.24 -9.32
C LEU A 119 -10.92 -11.93 -10.39
N ALA A 120 -10.36 -11.15 -11.31
CA ALA A 120 -9.36 -11.56 -12.26
C ALA A 120 -8.12 -10.66 -12.18
N LEU A 121 -7.02 -11.11 -12.79
CA LEU A 121 -5.82 -10.29 -12.92
C LEU A 121 -6.05 -9.20 -13.97
N ASN A 122 -5.65 -7.97 -13.65
CA ASN A 122 -5.59 -6.88 -14.62
C ASN A 122 -4.30 -7.01 -15.46
N PRO A 123 -4.37 -7.27 -16.78
CA PRO A 123 -3.19 -7.36 -17.64
C PRO A 123 -2.49 -6.01 -17.83
N TYR A 124 -3.19 -4.89 -17.61
CA TYR A 124 -2.70 -3.52 -17.83
C TYR A 124 -2.37 -2.79 -16.53
N SER A 125 -2.21 -3.52 -15.42
CA SER A 125 -1.81 -2.94 -14.14
C SER A 125 -0.50 -2.15 -14.23
N TRP A 126 -0.40 -1.08 -13.44
CA TRP A 126 0.76 -0.21 -13.41
C TRP A 126 2.03 -0.93 -12.95
N THR A 127 1.90 -1.96 -12.12
CA THR A 127 3.03 -2.82 -11.74
C THR A 127 3.62 -3.55 -12.94
N LYS A 128 2.80 -3.95 -13.92
CA LYS A 128 3.29 -4.50 -15.19
C LYS A 128 3.84 -3.42 -16.11
N TRP A 129 3.15 -2.28 -16.22
CA TRP A 129 3.58 -1.16 -17.07
C TRP A 129 4.95 -0.62 -16.64
N LEU A 130 5.21 -0.44 -15.35
CA LEU A 130 6.51 0.03 -14.85
C LEU A 130 7.65 -0.93 -15.17
N LEU A 131 7.39 -2.24 -15.08
CA LEU A 131 8.37 -3.26 -15.44
C LEU A 131 8.70 -3.26 -16.94
N SER A 132 7.74 -2.89 -17.81
CA SER A 132 7.97 -2.79 -19.25
C SER A 132 8.54 -1.44 -19.70
N HIS A 133 8.57 -0.42 -18.83
CA HIS A 133 9.08 0.92 -19.14
C HIS A 133 10.25 1.32 -18.20
N PRO A 134 11.44 0.73 -18.40
CA PRO A 134 12.57 0.89 -17.49
C PRO A 134 13.10 2.32 -17.36
N ILE A 135 12.82 3.21 -18.31
CA ILE A 135 13.18 4.63 -18.20
C ILE A 135 12.53 5.30 -16.99
N PHE A 136 11.32 4.87 -16.60
CA PHE A 136 10.65 5.37 -15.40
C PHE A 136 11.20 4.75 -14.11
N MET A 137 12.05 3.72 -14.19
CA MET A 137 12.67 3.10 -13.01
C MET A 137 13.81 3.94 -12.42
N ALA A 138 14.21 5.05 -13.05
CA ALA A 138 15.25 5.95 -12.55
C ALA A 138 14.81 6.72 -11.29
N ASN A 139 13.54 7.13 -11.22
CA ASN A 139 13.01 7.93 -10.12
C ASN A 139 12.55 7.06 -8.94
N PRO A 140 12.97 7.34 -7.69
CA PRO A 140 12.56 6.57 -6.49
C PRO A 140 11.08 6.67 -6.16
N LEU A 141 10.42 7.76 -6.49
CA LEU A 141 9.07 8.06 -6.02
C LEU A 141 8.24 8.74 -7.11
N TYR A 142 7.08 8.15 -7.41
CA TYR A 142 6.02 8.82 -8.15
C TYR A 142 4.79 8.98 -7.27
N ILE A 143 4.16 10.14 -7.33
CA ILE A 143 2.89 10.40 -6.66
C ILE A 143 1.89 10.79 -7.75
N ALA A 144 0.80 10.03 -7.85
CA ALA A 144 -0.23 10.19 -8.86
C ALA A 144 -1.62 10.05 -8.23
N GLY A 145 -2.64 10.43 -8.99
CA GLY A 145 -4.03 10.28 -8.58
C GLY A 145 -4.98 10.76 -9.68
N ASP A 146 -6.27 10.57 -9.45
CA ASP A 146 -7.33 10.96 -10.36
C ASP A 146 -8.26 12.02 -9.74
N SER A 147 -9.08 12.66 -10.57
CA SER A 147 -10.17 13.52 -10.11
C SER A 147 -9.68 14.62 -9.12
N TYR A 148 -10.32 14.76 -7.96
CA TYR A 148 -9.98 15.77 -6.95
C TYR A 148 -8.54 15.65 -6.40
N SER A 149 -7.88 14.50 -6.57
CA SER A 149 -6.46 14.35 -6.26
C SER A 149 -5.57 15.27 -7.08
N GLY A 150 -6.05 15.83 -8.20
CA GLY A 150 -5.36 16.92 -8.91
C GLY A 150 -5.12 18.17 -8.05
N ARG A 151 -5.82 18.35 -6.93
CA ARG A 151 -5.51 19.40 -5.93
C ARG A 151 -4.61 18.89 -4.80
N VAL A 152 -4.79 17.65 -4.37
CA VAL A 152 -4.09 17.06 -3.22
C VAL A 152 -2.65 16.68 -3.57
N VAL A 153 -2.45 16.03 -4.72
CA VAL A 153 -1.14 15.53 -5.17
C VAL A 153 -0.12 16.66 -5.29
N PRO A 154 -0.39 17.81 -5.96
CA PRO A 154 0.59 18.89 -6.04
C PRO A 154 1.00 19.44 -4.68
N VAL A 155 0.06 19.55 -3.72
CA VAL A 155 0.37 20.02 -2.36
C VAL A 155 1.28 19.04 -1.64
N ILE A 156 1.01 17.73 -1.73
CA ILE A 156 1.87 16.70 -1.12
C ILE A 156 3.27 16.73 -1.75
N VAL A 157 3.37 16.78 -3.07
CA VAL A 157 4.66 16.83 -3.79
C VAL A 157 5.45 18.08 -3.38
N GLN A 158 4.79 19.24 -3.30
CA GLN A 158 5.42 20.49 -2.85
C GLN A 158 5.99 20.35 -1.43
N ARG A 159 5.19 19.82 -0.50
CA ARG A 159 5.63 19.61 0.90
C ARG A 159 6.81 18.66 1.02
N ILE A 160 6.82 17.59 0.23
CA ILE A 160 7.94 16.64 0.18
C ILE A 160 9.20 17.34 -0.34
N SER A 161 9.09 18.10 -1.43
CA SER A 161 10.21 18.86 -2.00
C SER A 161 10.81 19.83 -0.98
N GLU A 162 9.97 20.64 -0.33
CA GLU A 162 10.39 21.58 0.71
C GLU A 162 11.07 20.88 1.91
N GLY A 163 10.58 19.69 2.28
CA GLY A 163 11.16 18.88 3.35
C GLY A 163 12.54 18.32 2.97
N SER A 164 12.70 17.83 1.75
CA SER A 164 13.97 17.34 1.23
C SER A 164 15.04 18.43 1.16
N ASP A 165 14.68 19.64 0.69
CA ASP A 165 15.60 20.77 0.62
C ASP A 165 16.11 21.19 2.01
N LYS A 166 15.21 21.22 3.01
CA LYS A 166 15.58 21.50 4.40
C LYS A 166 16.54 20.45 4.97
N GLN A 167 16.37 19.18 4.61
CA GLN A 167 17.24 18.11 5.10
C GLN A 167 18.63 18.17 4.46
N LEU A 168 18.71 18.47 3.15
CA LEU A 168 19.96 18.72 2.45
C LEU A 168 20.72 19.89 3.07
N ASN A 169 20.04 21.02 3.31
CA ASN A 169 20.65 22.22 3.89
C ASN A 169 21.07 22.07 5.36
N ARG A 170 20.57 21.06 6.08
CA ARG A 170 21.02 20.72 7.44
C ARG A 170 22.22 19.75 7.47
N SER A 171 22.56 19.17 6.32
CA SER A 171 23.62 18.16 6.18
C SER A 171 24.96 18.76 5.71
N PHE A 172 25.02 20.10 5.57
CA PHE A 172 26.20 20.91 5.27
C PHE A 172 26.37 21.99 6.35
#